data_AF-A0A257XG67-F1
#
_entry.id   AF-A0A257XG67-F1
#
_cell.length_a   1.000
_cell.length_b   1.000
_cell.length_c   1.000
_cell.angle_alpha   90.00
_cell.angle_beta   90.00
_cell.angle_gamma   90.00
#
_symmetry.space_group_name_H-M   'P 1'
#
loop_
_entity.id
_entity.type
_entity.pdbx_description
1 polymer ?
#
loop_
_entity_poly.entity_id
_entity_poly.type
_entity_poly.pdbx_seq_one_letter_code
_entity_poly.pdbx_strand_id
1 'polypeptide(L)'
;MLRWNFGAGTMKQVFGSIAIAVSALMAPPAVAHAAPVAPFDAVSVIETWLLPRYDTLVASTGAQLAAWTSFCAKPDADGIAGLKASFGTAADSWSAVEFVTMGPVSLSLRADRFNFFPDRRNSISRGMAELISDPDPARLTIERIAQA
;
A
#
# COMPACT_ATOMS: atom_id res chain seq x y z
N MET A 1 -34.61 -24.01 -59.42
CA MET A 1 -34.65 -22.62 -59.91
C MET A 1 -33.73 -21.78 -59.04
N LEU A 2 -32.67 -21.11 -59.43
CA LEU A 2 -31.90 -20.91 -60.67
C LEU A 2 -30.45 -20.64 -60.19
N ARG A 3 -29.46 -21.40 -60.66
CA ARG A 3 -28.42 -20.96 -61.61
C ARG A 3 -27.66 -19.69 -61.21
N TRP A 4 -26.38 -19.90 -60.91
CA TRP A 4 -25.30 -18.93 -60.78
C TRP A 4 -25.21 -17.97 -61.97
N ASN A 5 -24.72 -16.75 -61.72
CA ASN A 5 -24.14 -15.92 -62.78
C ASN A 5 -22.87 -15.20 -62.27
N PHE A 6 -21.71 -15.75 -62.63
CA PHE A 6 -20.44 -15.03 -62.54
C PHE A 6 -20.33 -14.11 -63.75
N GLY A 7 -20.35 -12.79 -63.52
CA GLY A 7 -19.99 -11.82 -64.54
C GLY A 7 -18.48 -11.83 -64.77
N ALA A 8 -18.05 -12.36 -65.90
CA ALA A 8 -16.68 -12.24 -66.39
C ALA A 8 -16.45 -10.79 -66.88
N GLY A 9 -15.89 -9.95 -66.02
CA GLY A 9 -15.35 -8.65 -66.39
C GLY A 9 -13.90 -8.80 -66.86
N THR A 10 -13.68 -8.63 -68.15
CA THR A 10 -12.35 -8.60 -68.79
C THR A 10 -11.57 -7.37 -68.35
N MET A 11 -10.69 -7.52 -67.36
CA MET A 11 -9.76 -6.46 -66.98
C MET A 11 -8.60 -6.44 -67.98
N LYS A 12 -8.69 -5.53 -68.97
CA LYS A 12 -7.59 -5.24 -69.91
C LYS A 12 -6.35 -4.83 -69.11
N GLN A 13 -5.30 -5.64 -69.20
CA GLN A 13 -3.98 -5.29 -68.71
C GLN A 13 -3.40 -4.17 -69.58
N VAL A 14 -3.15 -3.02 -68.95
CA VAL A 14 -2.29 -1.99 -69.52
C VAL A 14 -0.96 -2.10 -68.80
N PHE A 15 -0.01 -2.75 -69.46
CA PHE A 15 1.41 -2.67 -69.11
C PHE A 15 1.89 -1.25 -69.42
N GLY A 16 1.90 -0.39 -68.40
CA GLY A 16 2.52 0.92 -68.42
C GLY A 16 3.72 0.92 -67.48
N SER A 17 4.91 0.86 -68.06
CA SER A 17 6.19 1.01 -67.35
C SER A 17 6.24 2.38 -66.65
N ILE A 18 6.20 2.38 -65.31
CA ILE A 18 6.62 3.54 -64.51
C ILE A 18 7.87 3.12 -63.75
N ALA A 19 8.97 3.74 -64.16
CA ALA A 19 10.26 3.66 -63.51
C ALA A 19 10.21 4.30 -62.11
N ILE A 20 10.69 3.53 -61.12
CA ILE A 20 11.49 3.90 -59.94
C ILE A 20 11.24 5.29 -59.33
N ALA A 21 10.67 5.29 -58.12
CA ALA A 21 11.14 6.10 -57.00
C ALA A 21 10.67 5.51 -55.66
N VAL A 22 11.17 4.32 -55.30
CA VAL A 22 11.08 3.82 -53.91
C VAL A 22 12.25 4.43 -53.13
N SER A 23 12.10 5.69 -52.73
CA SER A 23 13.06 6.38 -51.86
C SER A 23 12.32 7.33 -50.92
N ALA A 24 11.48 6.78 -50.05
CA ALA A 24 10.98 7.52 -48.89
C ALA A 24 10.27 6.59 -47.88
N LEU A 25 11.00 5.70 -47.19
CA LEU A 25 10.52 5.17 -45.91
C LEU A 25 11.65 4.54 -45.07
N MET A 26 12.69 5.32 -44.79
CA MET A 26 13.67 5.04 -43.73
C MET A 26 13.76 6.26 -42.82
N ALA A 27 12.62 6.66 -42.24
CA ALA A 27 12.66 7.54 -41.08
C ALA A 27 13.02 6.66 -39.87
N PRO A 28 14.16 6.89 -39.18
CA PRO A 28 14.40 6.22 -37.92
C PRO A 28 13.24 6.54 -36.97
N PRO A 29 12.79 5.58 -36.12
CA PRO A 29 11.79 5.90 -35.11
C PRO A 29 12.32 7.06 -34.28
N ALA A 30 11.54 8.13 -34.17
CA ALA A 30 11.85 9.22 -33.28
C ALA A 30 11.92 8.64 -31.86
N VAL A 31 13.14 8.48 -31.34
CA VAL A 31 13.34 8.18 -29.93
C VAL A 31 12.93 9.44 -29.20
N ALA A 32 11.71 9.43 -28.66
CA ALA A 32 11.25 10.46 -27.75
C ALA A 32 12.24 10.49 -26.59
N HIS A 33 13.07 11.53 -26.54
CA HIS A 33 13.88 11.79 -25.37
C HIS A 33 12.91 12.13 -24.25
N ALA A 34 12.93 11.33 -23.18
CA ALA A 34 12.16 11.64 -21.98
C ALA A 34 12.50 13.08 -21.59
N ALA A 35 11.46 13.90 -21.43
CA ALA A 35 11.64 15.25 -20.91
C ALA A 35 12.44 15.16 -19.59
N PRO A 36 13.37 16.10 -19.32
CA PRO A 36 14.11 16.08 -18.07
C PRO A 36 13.12 16.10 -16.92
N VAL A 37 13.10 15.01 -16.14
CA VAL A 37 12.29 14.92 -14.93
C VAL A 37 12.89 15.91 -13.94
N ALA A 38 12.06 16.80 -13.39
CA ALA A 38 12.49 17.69 -12.33
C ALA A 38 13.13 16.87 -11.19
N PRO A 39 14.22 17.34 -10.58
CA PRO A 39 14.84 16.61 -9.48
C PRO A 39 13.83 16.40 -8.36
N PHE A 40 13.76 15.17 -7.84
CA PHE A 40 12.88 14.83 -6.73
C PHE A 40 13.38 15.51 -5.44
N ASP A 41 12.54 16.41 -4.88
CA ASP A 41 12.80 17.04 -3.59
C ASP A 41 12.33 16.14 -2.44
N ALA A 42 13.22 15.23 -2.04
CA ALA A 42 12.95 14.29 -0.96
C ALA A 42 12.68 14.98 0.39
N VAL A 43 13.35 16.11 0.67
CA VAL A 43 13.26 16.81 1.96
C VAL A 43 11.86 17.39 2.12
N SER A 44 11.36 18.09 1.10
CA SER A 44 10.01 18.65 1.12
C SER A 44 8.94 17.56 1.29
N VAL A 45 9.07 16.41 0.61
CA VAL A 45 8.12 15.29 0.79
C VAL A 45 8.19 14.73 2.21
N ILE A 46 9.38 14.58 2.79
CA ILE A 46 9.53 14.11 4.17
C ILE A 46 8.85 15.08 5.14
N GLU A 47 9.16 16.37 5.04
CA GLU A 47 8.69 17.38 5.99
C GLU A 47 7.19 17.68 5.85
N THR A 48 6.66 17.71 4.64
CA THR A 48 5.28 18.13 4.39
C THR A 48 4.28 16.97 4.31
N TRP A 49 4.75 15.75 3.99
CA TRP A 49 3.88 14.60 3.81
C TRP A 49 4.14 13.49 4.83
N LEU A 50 5.41 13.09 5.05
CA LEU A 50 5.73 11.93 5.86
C LEU A 50 5.65 12.20 7.37
N LEU A 51 6.38 13.21 7.85
CA LEU A 51 6.44 13.52 9.28
C LEU A 51 5.05 13.86 9.88
N PRO A 52 4.19 14.67 9.24
CA PRO A 52 2.85 14.95 9.76
C PRO A 52 1.95 13.70 9.90
N ARG A 53 2.19 12.66 9.07
CA ARG A 53 1.46 11.39 9.18
C ARG A 53 1.96 10.54 10.35
N TYR A 54 3.27 10.55 10.60
CA TYR A 54 3.79 9.97 11.84
C TYR A 54 3.30 10.73 13.09
N ASP A 55 3.17 12.06 13.03
CA ASP A 55 2.57 12.84 14.12
C ASP A 55 1.10 12.45 14.36
N THR A 56 0.36 12.22 13.28
CA THR A 56 -1.03 11.71 13.35
C THR A 56 -1.08 10.31 13.97
N LEU A 57 -0.13 9.44 13.62
CA LEU A 57 -0.01 8.11 14.24
C LEU A 57 0.29 8.20 15.75
N VAL A 58 1.21 9.08 16.15
CA VAL A 58 1.51 9.34 17.57
C VAL A 58 0.27 9.86 18.31
N ALA A 59 -0.44 10.82 17.74
CA ALA A 59 -1.64 11.38 18.36
C ALA A 59 -2.77 10.34 18.50
N SER A 60 -3.03 9.57 17.44
CA SER A 60 -4.10 8.55 17.44
C SER A 60 -3.82 7.39 18.40
N THR A 61 -2.58 6.90 18.46
CA THR A 61 -2.17 5.88 19.44
C THR A 61 -2.20 6.40 20.88
N GLY A 62 -1.85 7.67 21.10
CA GLY A 62 -2.02 8.34 22.39
C GLY A 62 -3.50 8.42 22.83
N ALA A 63 -4.39 8.77 21.89
CA ALA A 63 -5.84 8.79 22.15
C ALA A 63 -6.39 7.38 22.47
N GLN A 64 -5.89 6.36 21.77
CA GLN A 64 -6.24 4.96 22.04
C GLN A 64 -5.78 4.51 23.43
N LEU A 65 -4.56 4.87 23.84
CA LEU A 65 -4.07 4.61 25.20
C LEU A 65 -4.98 5.27 26.25
N ALA A 66 -5.33 6.54 26.06
CA ALA A 66 -6.21 7.26 26.97
C ALA A 66 -7.61 6.61 27.07
N ALA A 67 -8.17 6.16 25.95
CA ALA A 67 -9.45 5.45 25.92
C ALA A 67 -9.40 4.13 26.72
N TRP A 68 -8.34 3.33 26.54
CA TRP A 68 -8.13 2.10 27.33
C TRP A 68 -7.91 2.39 28.81
N THR A 69 -7.11 3.40 29.17
CA THR A 69 -6.89 3.78 30.57
C THR A 69 -8.20 4.17 31.25
N SER A 70 -9.04 4.97 30.58
CA SER A 70 -10.36 5.35 31.12
C SER A 70 -11.29 4.15 31.27
N PHE A 71 -11.31 3.25 30.27
CA PHE A 71 -12.15 2.05 30.30
C PHE A 71 -11.75 1.09 31.42
N CYS A 72 -10.45 0.85 31.61
CA CYS A 72 -9.96 -0.05 32.65
C CYS A 72 -10.30 0.40 34.08
N ALA A 73 -10.51 1.71 34.30
CA ALA A 73 -10.94 2.23 35.60
C ALA A 73 -12.41 1.89 35.92
N LYS A 74 -13.25 1.72 34.89
CA LYS A 74 -14.67 1.35 35.04
C LYS A 74 -15.18 0.61 33.79
N PRO A 75 -14.92 -0.70 33.67
CA PRO A 75 -15.33 -1.46 32.50
C PRO A 75 -16.85 -1.60 32.43
N ASP A 76 -17.43 -1.27 31.27
CA ASP A 76 -18.84 -1.50 30.97
C ASP A 76 -19.05 -1.83 29.47
N ALA A 77 -20.23 -2.35 29.12
CA ALA A 77 -20.50 -2.77 27.74
C ALA A 77 -20.55 -1.59 26.76
N ASP A 78 -20.98 -0.42 27.22
CA ASP A 78 -21.17 0.78 26.41
C ASP A 78 -19.81 1.37 25.99
N GLY A 79 -18.78 1.25 26.83
CA GLY A 79 -17.42 1.72 26.55
C GLY A 79 -16.70 0.96 25.42
N ILE A 80 -17.12 -0.27 25.10
CA ILE A 80 -16.47 -1.11 24.08
C ILE A 80 -16.55 -0.46 22.69
N ALA A 81 -17.66 0.21 22.36
CA ALA A 81 -17.82 0.89 21.08
C ALA A 81 -16.78 2.02 20.91
N GLY A 82 -16.51 2.77 21.98
CA GLY A 82 -15.47 3.81 22.00
C GLY A 82 -14.07 3.23 21.82
N LEU A 83 -13.77 2.11 22.48
CA LEU A 83 -12.49 1.41 22.30
C LEU A 83 -12.28 0.97 20.84
N LYS A 84 -13.29 0.36 20.22
CA LYS A 84 -13.23 -0.05 18.80
C LYS A 84 -13.03 1.14 17.87
N ALA A 85 -13.70 2.26 18.12
CA ALA A 85 -13.53 3.48 17.34
C ALA A 85 -12.09 4.01 17.45
N SER A 86 -11.55 4.10 18.67
CA SER A 86 -10.17 4.56 18.90
C SER A 86 -9.13 3.64 18.26
N PHE A 87 -9.36 2.32 18.30
CA PHE A 87 -8.53 1.34 17.59
C PHE A 87 -8.57 1.54 16.07
N GLY A 88 -9.77 1.74 15.50
CA GLY A 88 -9.92 2.00 14.06
C GLY A 88 -9.12 3.22 13.61
N THR A 89 -9.20 4.33 14.35
CA THR A 89 -8.44 5.56 14.04
C THR A 89 -6.92 5.33 14.09
N ALA A 90 -6.43 4.58 15.07
CA ALA A 90 -5.01 4.24 15.17
C ALA A 90 -4.57 3.31 14.03
N ALA A 91 -5.39 2.31 13.68
CA ALA A 91 -5.13 1.41 12.56
C ALA A 91 -5.08 2.16 11.22
N ASP A 92 -6.03 3.05 10.95
CA ASP A 92 -6.04 3.89 9.74
C ASP A 92 -4.79 4.78 9.65
N SER A 93 -4.38 5.34 10.79
CA SER A 93 -3.17 6.17 10.87
C SER A 93 -1.89 5.36 10.60
N TRP A 94 -1.85 4.09 11.01
CA TRP A 94 -0.74 3.19 10.68
C TRP A 94 -0.74 2.83 9.20
N SER A 95 -1.90 2.45 8.63
CA SER A 95 -2.02 2.12 7.21
C SER A 95 -1.60 3.28 6.30
N ALA A 96 -1.74 4.53 6.75
CA ALA A 96 -1.25 5.70 6.01
C ALA A 96 0.28 5.75 5.83
N VAL A 97 1.05 5.04 6.66
CA VAL A 97 2.52 5.03 6.65
C VAL A 97 3.14 3.63 6.52
N GLU A 98 2.34 2.55 6.54
CA GLU A 98 2.84 1.17 6.61
C GLU A 98 3.71 0.74 5.42
N PHE A 99 3.55 1.38 4.26
CA PHE A 99 4.36 1.12 3.07
C PHE A 99 5.80 1.66 3.19
N VAL A 100 6.08 2.47 4.21
CA VAL A 100 7.42 2.98 4.49
C VAL A 100 8.21 1.86 5.17
N THR A 101 9.11 1.23 4.41
CA THR A 101 9.88 0.06 4.85
C THR A 101 11.35 0.35 5.14
N MET A 102 11.74 1.62 5.12
CA MET A 102 13.12 2.07 5.27
C MET A 102 13.26 3.15 6.34
N GLY A 103 14.47 3.32 6.87
CA GLY A 103 14.76 4.30 7.91
C GLY A 103 14.43 3.79 9.32
N PRO A 104 14.05 4.66 10.27
CA PRO A 104 13.85 4.26 11.67
C PRO A 104 12.84 3.13 11.87
N VAL A 105 11.80 3.04 11.03
CA VAL A 105 10.75 2.02 11.15
C VAL A 105 11.25 0.59 10.87
N SER A 106 12.35 0.42 10.14
CA SER A 106 12.92 -0.91 9.86
C SER A 106 13.81 -1.45 10.99
N LEU A 107 14.14 -0.61 11.98
CA LEU A 107 14.97 -1.01 13.12
C LEU A 107 14.13 -1.70 14.19
N SER A 108 14.75 -2.62 14.92
CA SER A 108 14.15 -3.26 16.12
C SER A 108 12.76 -3.86 15.88
N LEU A 109 12.52 -4.35 14.65
CA LEU A 109 11.24 -4.91 14.22
C LEU A 109 10.05 -3.97 14.46
N ARG A 110 10.24 -2.65 14.47
CA ARG A 110 9.18 -1.69 14.84
C ARG A 110 7.91 -1.87 14.02
N ALA A 111 8.03 -2.07 12.70
CA ALA A 111 6.87 -2.34 11.84
C ALA A 111 6.11 -3.61 12.28
N ASP A 112 6.82 -4.72 12.47
CA ASP A 112 6.22 -6.00 12.87
C ASP A 112 5.61 -5.94 14.29
N ARG A 113 6.22 -5.15 15.18
CA ARG A 113 5.72 -4.91 16.55
C ARG A 113 4.48 -4.04 16.55
N PHE A 114 4.33 -3.16 15.57
CA PHE A 114 3.14 -2.34 15.41
C PHE A 114 2.01 -3.14 14.73
N ASN A 115 2.32 -3.84 13.65
CA ASN A 115 1.38 -4.66 12.89
C ASN A 115 2.08 -5.91 12.32
N PHE A 116 1.91 -7.06 12.98
CA PHE A 116 2.42 -8.33 12.49
C PHE A 116 1.48 -8.92 11.43
N PHE A 117 1.72 -8.59 10.16
CA PHE A 117 0.91 -9.07 9.03
C PHE A 117 1.80 -9.40 7.81
N PRO A 118 1.55 -10.52 7.08
CA PRO A 118 0.50 -11.51 7.31
C PRO A 118 0.86 -12.57 8.37
N ASP A 119 -0.05 -12.79 9.34
CA ASP A 119 0.11 -13.86 10.35
C ASP A 119 -0.34 -15.23 9.81
N ARG A 120 0.45 -15.78 8.89
CA ARG A 120 0.13 -17.05 8.19
C ARG A 120 -0.05 -18.24 9.13
N ARG A 121 0.52 -18.16 10.34
CA ARG A 121 0.53 -19.24 11.31
C ARG A 121 -0.35 -18.95 12.52
N ASN A 122 -1.19 -17.91 12.52
CA ASN A 122 -2.03 -17.55 13.68
C ASN A 122 -1.23 -17.47 15.00
N SER A 123 -0.03 -16.91 14.92
CA SER A 123 0.91 -16.79 16.03
C SER A 123 0.42 -15.75 17.04
N ILE A 124 -0.21 -14.67 16.58
CA ILE A 124 -0.72 -13.60 17.44
C ILE A 124 -1.84 -14.10 18.34
N SER A 125 -2.89 -14.72 17.76
CA SER A 125 -4.02 -15.20 18.56
C SER A 125 -3.61 -16.30 19.55
N ARG A 126 -2.70 -17.21 19.15
CA ARG A 126 -2.18 -18.23 20.06
C ARG A 126 -1.35 -17.63 21.20
N GLY A 127 -0.41 -16.73 20.87
CA GLY A 127 0.43 -16.09 21.87
C GLY A 127 -0.39 -15.23 22.84
N MET A 128 -1.40 -14.52 22.34
CA MET A 128 -2.33 -13.75 23.17
C MET A 128 -3.17 -14.64 24.09
N ALA A 129 -3.70 -15.75 23.58
CA ALA A 129 -4.47 -16.70 24.39
C ALA A 129 -3.61 -17.32 25.51
N GLU A 130 -2.35 -17.68 25.20
CA GLU A 130 -1.39 -18.13 26.22
C GLU A 130 -1.16 -17.04 27.27
N LEU A 131 -0.86 -15.81 26.83
CA LEU A 131 -0.53 -14.70 27.71
C LEU A 131 -1.69 -14.31 28.66
N ILE A 132 -2.93 -14.33 28.17
CA ILE A 132 -4.13 -14.04 28.97
C ILE A 132 -4.48 -15.18 29.92
N SER A 133 -4.16 -16.44 29.56
CA SER A 133 -4.41 -17.61 30.41
C SER A 133 -3.44 -17.74 31.59
N ASP A 134 -2.30 -17.06 31.51
CA ASP A 134 -1.28 -17.04 32.55
C ASP A 134 -1.70 -16.09 33.70
N PRO A 135 -1.80 -16.58 34.95
CA PRO A 135 -2.23 -15.75 36.08
C PRO A 135 -1.16 -14.77 36.57
N ASP A 136 0.10 -14.87 36.11
CA ASP A 136 1.18 -13.97 36.53
C ASP A 136 1.05 -12.57 35.87
N PRO A 137 0.68 -11.52 36.62
CA PRO A 137 0.52 -10.18 36.06
C PRO A 137 1.85 -9.59 35.56
N ALA A 138 3.00 -10.11 36.01
CA ALA A 138 4.31 -9.65 35.53
C ALA A 138 4.48 -9.88 34.02
N ARG A 139 3.76 -10.85 33.44
CA ARG A 139 3.76 -11.12 32.01
C ARG A 139 3.11 -10.04 31.16
N LEU A 140 2.20 -9.24 31.72
CA LEU A 140 1.47 -8.18 31.03
C LEU A 140 2.08 -6.78 31.23
N THR A 141 3.27 -6.71 31.84
CA THR A 141 4.00 -5.45 32.01
C THR A 141 4.48 -4.89 30.67
N ILE A 142 4.51 -3.56 30.56
CA ILE A 142 4.97 -2.87 29.35
C ILE A 142 6.41 -3.27 29.05
N GLU A 143 7.26 -3.37 30.07
CA GLU A 143 8.66 -3.76 29.96
C GLU A 143 8.79 -5.16 29.37
N ARG A 144 7.95 -6.11 29.79
CA ARG A 144 7.98 -7.48 29.28
C ARG A 144 7.52 -7.56 27.83
N ILE A 145 6.47 -6.84 27.46
CA ILE A 145 5.98 -6.77 26.08
C ILE A 145 7.01 -6.02 25.19
N ALA A 146 7.70 -5.03 25.73
CA ALA A 146 8.75 -4.27 25.05
C ALA A 146 10.06 -5.04 24.84
N GLN A 147 10.27 -6.17 25.53
CA GLN A 147 11.43 -7.05 25.35
C GLN A 147 11.19 -8.20 24.37
N ALA A 148 9.93 -8.53 24.09
CA ALA A 148 9.53 -9.55 23.12
C ALA A 148 9.73 -9.07 21.67
#